data_AF-F9VPT6-F1
#
_entry.id   AF-F9VPT6-F1
#
_cell.length_a   1.000
_cell.length_b   1.000
_cell.length_c   1.000
_cell.angle_alpha   90.00
_cell.angle_beta   90.00
_cell.angle_gamma   90.00
#
_symmetry.space_group_name_H-M   'P 1'
#
loop_
_entity.id
_entity.type
_entity.pdbx_description
1 polymer ?
#
loop_
_entity_poly.entity_id
_entity_poly.type
_entity_poly.pdbx_seq_one_letter_code
_entity_poly.pdbx_strand_id
1 'polypeptide(L)'
;MDRLGTSHQLPAPRPEEESGQNPDEAHRFDLAFASIENHYFVNHGFLDDGQLLDNIDAIAHIPGVIVQGRYDVVCPMRSAWDLHRAWPAADLRIVDDAGHASFETGIRHHLLEATDRFAE
;
A
#
# COMPACT_ATOMS: atom_id res chain seq x y z
N MET A 1 26.18 6.01 -8.32
CA MET A 1 25.39 5.86 -7.08
C MET A 1 24.03 6.45 -7.39
N ASP A 2 23.21 5.66 -8.08
CA ASP A 2 21.91 6.11 -8.54
C ASP A 2 20.93 6.09 -7.36
N ARG A 3 20.25 7.22 -7.22
CA ARG A 3 19.27 7.45 -6.15
C ARG A 3 18.07 6.56 -6.43
N LEU A 4 17.92 5.52 -5.62
CA LEU A 4 16.70 4.74 -5.48
C LEU A 4 15.61 5.69 -4.95
N GLY A 5 14.91 6.35 -5.88
CA GLY A 5 13.67 7.07 -5.59
C GLY A 5 12.54 6.08 -5.39
N THR A 6 11.76 6.26 -4.32
CA THR A 6 10.60 5.45 -3.95
C THR A 6 9.46 5.47 -4.98
N SER A 7 9.54 6.34 -6.00
CA SER A 7 8.53 6.49 -7.07
C SER A 7 8.34 5.24 -7.94
N HIS A 8 9.29 4.29 -7.95
CA HIS A 8 9.20 3.06 -8.76
C HIS A 8 8.24 1.98 -8.21
N GLN A 9 7.51 2.26 -7.13
CA GLN A 9 6.50 1.36 -6.56
C GLN A 9 5.06 1.67 -7.02
N LEU A 10 4.88 2.69 -7.85
CA LEU A 10 3.62 2.97 -8.55
C LEU A 10 3.66 2.36 -9.95
N PRO A 11 2.51 2.00 -10.55
CA PRO A 11 2.51 1.31 -11.82
C PRO A 11 3.16 2.17 -12.87
N ALA A 12 4.13 1.59 -13.60
CA ALA A 12 4.56 2.18 -14.83
C ALA A 12 3.30 2.31 -15.73
N PRO A 13 3.07 3.48 -16.35
CA PRO A 13 2.00 3.62 -17.32
C PRO A 13 2.13 2.52 -18.39
N ARG A 14 0.99 2.04 -18.90
CA ARG A 14 0.97 0.94 -19.88
C ARG A 14 1.88 1.30 -21.08
N PRO A 15 2.44 0.34 -21.83
CA PRO A 15 3.30 0.65 -22.99
C PRO A 15 2.61 1.51 -24.07
N GLU A 16 1.28 1.54 -24.10
CA GLU A 16 0.48 2.42 -24.98
C GLU A 16 0.35 3.86 -24.44
N GLU A 17 0.84 4.10 -23.22
CA GLU A 17 1.01 5.37 -22.54
C GLU A 17 2.51 5.75 -22.45
N GLU A 18 3.32 5.37 -23.44
CA GLU A 18 4.43 6.25 -23.89
C GLU A 18 3.83 7.53 -24.52
N SER A 19 2.89 8.18 -23.83
CA SER A 19 2.38 9.48 -24.24
C SER A 19 3.32 10.52 -23.67
N GLY A 20 3.81 11.41 -24.52
CA GLY A 20 4.77 12.46 -24.18
C GLY A 20 4.31 13.33 -23.02
N GLN A 21 4.56 12.87 -21.79
CA GLN A 21 4.43 13.65 -20.60
C GLN A 21 5.51 14.72 -20.65
N ASN A 22 5.08 15.98 -20.64
CA ASN A 22 5.99 17.10 -20.50
C ASN A 22 6.81 16.88 -19.22
N PRO A 23 8.15 16.84 -19.26
CA PRO A 23 8.99 16.64 -18.08
C PRO A 23 8.66 17.59 -16.93
N ASP A 24 8.21 18.80 -17.26
CA ASP A 24 7.79 19.80 -16.27
C ASP A 24 6.50 19.39 -15.53
N GLU A 25 5.60 18.67 -16.19
CA GLU A 25 4.35 18.18 -15.62
C GLU A 25 4.58 16.98 -14.69
N ALA A 26 5.41 16.02 -15.12
CA ALA A 26 5.85 14.92 -14.26
C ALA A 26 6.56 15.43 -13.00
N HIS A 27 7.46 16.41 -13.14
CA HIS A 27 8.16 17.01 -12.01
C HIS A 27 7.21 17.72 -11.03
N ARG A 28 6.19 18.42 -11.54
CA ARG A 28 5.17 19.06 -10.69
C ARG A 28 4.35 18.04 -9.92
N PHE A 29 3.96 16.93 -10.55
CA PHE A 29 3.25 15.84 -9.89
C PHE A 29 4.09 15.24 -8.76
N ASP A 30 5.35 14.86 -9.05
CA ASP A 30 6.26 14.27 -8.07
C ASP A 30 6.46 15.19 -6.86
N LEU A 31 6.68 16.48 -7.09
CA LEU A 31 6.86 17.45 -6.02
C LEU A 31 5.59 17.61 -5.17
N ALA A 32 4.41 17.67 -5.79
CA ALA A 32 3.15 17.77 -5.08
C ALA A 32 2.88 16.51 -4.24
N PHE A 33 3.05 15.32 -4.84
CA PHE A 33 2.90 14.03 -4.18
C PHE A 33 3.83 13.91 -2.98
N ALA A 34 5.14 14.10 -3.18
CA ALA A 34 6.13 14.02 -2.11
C ALA A 34 5.92 15.07 -1.01
N SER A 35 5.44 16.27 -1.35
CA SER A 35 5.16 17.32 -0.35
C SER A 35 3.99 16.93 0.56
N ILE A 36 2.94 16.33 -0.01
CA ILE A 36 1.79 15.86 0.77
C ILE A 36 2.18 14.68 1.65
N GLU A 37 2.88 13.68 1.11
CA GLU A 37 3.38 12.54 1.90
C GLU A 37 4.26 13.01 3.06
N ASN A 38 5.24 13.87 2.76
CA ASN A 38 6.13 14.43 3.78
C ASN A 38 5.34 15.17 4.86
N HIS A 39 4.33 15.95 4.49
CA HIS A 39 3.50 16.67 5.45
C HIS A 39 2.81 15.72 6.45
N TYR A 40 2.26 14.60 6.00
CA TYR A 40 1.68 13.61 6.92
C TYR A 40 2.76 12.89 7.74
N PHE A 41 3.89 12.54 7.14
CA PHE A 41 4.96 11.83 7.85
C PHE A 41 5.58 12.66 8.98
N VAL A 42 5.89 13.94 8.74
CA VAL A 42 6.49 14.81 9.78
C VAL A 42 5.51 15.17 10.90
N ASN A 43 4.21 15.00 10.67
CA ASN A 43 3.16 15.20 11.67
C ASN A 43 2.62 13.88 12.23
N HIS A 44 3.33 12.75 12.02
CA HIS A 44 2.92 11.43 12.53
C HIS A 44 1.50 11.01 12.12
N GLY A 45 1.07 11.41 10.93
CA GLY A 45 -0.29 11.18 10.43
C GLY A 45 -1.39 11.90 11.22
N PHE A 46 -1.03 12.82 12.13
CA PHE A 46 -1.93 13.44 13.11
C PHE A 46 -2.58 12.42 14.06
N LEU A 47 -1.88 11.32 14.34
CA LEU A 47 -2.30 10.25 15.22
C LEU A 47 -1.28 10.09 16.36
N ASP A 48 -1.74 9.53 17.47
CA ASP A 48 -0.84 9.00 18.49
C ASP A 48 -0.16 7.71 17.99
N ASP A 49 1.03 7.42 18.50
CA ASP A 49 1.75 6.18 18.20
C ASP A 49 0.89 4.95 18.56
N GLY A 50 0.73 4.02 17.62
CA GLY A 50 -0.03 2.79 17.83
C GLY A 50 -1.56 2.94 17.80
N GLN A 51 -2.09 4.17 17.67
CA GLN A 51 -3.52 4.49 17.80
C GLN A 51 -4.43 3.60 16.92
N LEU A 52 -3.99 3.19 15.73
CA LEU A 52 -4.79 2.33 14.84
C LEU A 52 -4.95 0.90 15.38
N LEU A 53 -3.88 0.32 15.97
CA LEU A 53 -3.93 -1.02 16.55
C LEU A 53 -4.65 -1.00 17.91
N ASP A 54 -4.41 0.03 18.71
CA ASP A 54 -5.04 0.18 20.03
C ASP A 54 -6.56 0.34 19.93
N ASN A 55 -7.06 0.90 18.82
CA ASN A 55 -8.48 1.11 18.57
C ASN A 55 -9.09 0.12 17.56
N ILE A 56 -8.43 -1.01 17.30
CA ILE A 56 -8.87 -1.99 16.30
C ILE A 56 -10.27 -2.55 16.59
N ASP A 57 -10.67 -2.59 17.87
CA ASP A 57 -11.99 -3.06 18.33
C ASP A 57 -13.15 -2.33 17.64
N ALA A 58 -12.93 -1.07 17.22
CA ALA A 58 -13.91 -0.29 16.49
C ALA A 58 -14.31 -0.94 15.15
N ILE A 59 -13.42 -1.73 14.54
CA ILE A 59 -13.67 -2.44 13.28
C ILE A 59 -13.53 -3.97 13.39
N ALA A 60 -13.17 -4.51 14.56
CA ALA A 60 -12.82 -5.92 14.72
C ALA A 60 -13.94 -6.90 14.31
N HIS A 61 -15.20 -6.43 14.31
CA HIS A 61 -16.39 -7.17 13.90
C HIS A 61 -16.63 -7.17 12.38
N ILE A 62 -15.94 -6.32 11.62
CA ILE A 62 -16.06 -6.20 10.17
C ILE A 62 -15.18 -7.28 9.52
N PRO A 63 -15.71 -8.10 8.60
CA PRO A 63 -14.90 -9.01 7.80
C PRO A 63 -13.89 -8.24 6.95
N GLY A 64 -12.64 -8.72 6.89
CA GLY A 64 -11.58 -8.07 6.14
C GLY A 64 -10.62 -9.04 5.46
N VAL A 65 -9.87 -8.54 4.47
CA VAL A 65 -8.73 -9.26 3.88
C VAL A 65 -7.52 -8.32 3.89
N ILE A 66 -6.39 -8.81 4.35
CA ILE A 66 -5.10 -8.11 4.33
C ILE A 66 -4.23 -8.80 3.29
N VAL A 67 -3.86 -8.10 2.22
CA VAL A 67 -2.96 -8.63 1.17
C VAL A 67 -1.63 -7.91 1.28
N GLN A 68 -0.54 -8.65 1.50
CA GLN A 68 0.79 -8.07 1.76
C GLN A 68 1.87 -8.81 0.98
N GLY A 69 2.74 -8.08 0.27
CA GLY A 69 3.92 -8.67 -0.35
C GLY A 69 4.99 -9.01 0.71
N ARG A 70 5.60 -10.19 0.58
CA ARG A 70 6.68 -10.66 1.46
C ARG A 70 7.89 -9.73 1.47
N TYR A 71 8.18 -9.11 0.32
CA TYR A 71 9.35 -8.26 0.10
C TYR A 71 9.00 -6.78 -0.03
N ASP A 72 7.86 -6.35 0.52
CA ASP A 72 7.52 -4.94 0.63
C ASP A 72 8.52 -4.20 1.54
N VAL A 73 9.29 -3.28 0.96
CA VAL A 73 10.29 -2.46 1.66
C VAL A 73 9.79 -1.08 2.04
N VAL A 74 8.59 -0.68 1.61
CA VAL A 74 7.98 0.61 1.96
C VAL A 74 7.07 0.47 3.18
N CYS A 75 6.23 -0.57 3.19
CA CYS A 75 5.42 -0.95 4.33
C CYS A 75 5.81 -2.37 4.77
N PRO A 76 6.83 -2.53 5.63
CA PRO A 76 7.32 -3.85 6.00
C PRO A 76 6.23 -4.78 6.53
N MET A 77 6.32 -6.06 6.15
CA MET A 77 5.33 -7.12 6.47
C MET A 77 4.95 -7.18 7.96
N ARG A 78 5.84 -6.73 8.86
CA ARG A 78 5.54 -6.62 10.30
C ARG A 78 4.23 -5.89 10.57
N SER A 79 3.92 -4.80 9.88
CA SER A 79 2.69 -4.03 10.11
C SER A 79 1.44 -4.84 9.77
N ALA A 80 1.45 -5.58 8.66
CA ALA A 80 0.35 -6.48 8.27
C ALA A 80 0.18 -7.64 9.26
N TRP A 81 1.28 -8.18 9.77
CA TRP A 81 1.26 -9.23 10.79
C TRP A 81 0.71 -8.74 12.13
N ASP A 82 1.16 -7.57 12.59
CA ASP A 82 0.68 -6.96 13.83
C ASP A 82 -0.82 -6.62 13.72
N LEU A 83 -1.28 -6.13 12.56
CA LEU A 83 -2.70 -5.91 12.28
C LEU A 83 -3.52 -7.21 12.30
N HIS A 84 -3.07 -8.27 11.62
CA HIS A 84 -3.79 -9.55 11.60
C HIS A 84 -3.91 -10.17 13.00
N ARG A 85 -2.88 -10.03 13.83
CA ARG A 85 -2.94 -10.49 15.24
C ARG A 85 -3.93 -9.70 16.08
N ALA A 86 -4.11 -8.41 15.78
CA ALA A 86 -5.04 -7.52 16.48
C ALA A 86 -6.47 -7.60 15.92
N TRP A 87 -6.66 -8.02 14.66
CA TRP A 87 -7.93 -8.11 13.96
C TRP A 87 -8.24 -9.55 13.51
N PRO A 88 -8.73 -10.44 14.40
CA PRO A 88 -8.91 -11.87 14.10
C PRO A 88 -9.92 -12.17 12.98
N ALA A 89 -10.83 -11.23 12.68
CA ALA A 89 -11.78 -11.37 11.59
C ALA A 89 -11.17 -11.12 10.20
N ALA A 90 -9.93 -10.61 10.13
CA ALA A 90 -9.22 -10.38 8.89
C ALA A 90 -8.45 -11.62 8.41
N ASP A 91 -8.67 -12.01 7.17
CA ASP A 91 -7.91 -13.05 6.45
C ASP A 91 -6.60 -12.46 5.91
N LEU A 92 -5.45 -12.97 6.36
CA LEU A 92 -4.13 -12.49 5.93
C LEU A 92 -3.59 -13.34 4.77
N ARG A 93 -3.36 -12.69 3.62
CA ARG A 93 -2.74 -13.27 2.43
C ARG A 93 -1.35 -12.66 2.22
N ILE A 94 -0.31 -13.46 2.45
CA ILE A 94 1.07 -13.06 2.15
C ILE A 94 1.44 -13.57 0.76
N VAL A 95 1.91 -12.67 -0.10
CA VAL A 95 2.37 -12.99 -1.46
C VAL A 95 3.88 -13.14 -1.44
N ASP A 96 4.35 -14.38 -1.62
CA ASP A 96 5.75 -14.75 -1.40
C ASP A 96 6.73 -14.06 -2.35
N ASP A 97 6.31 -13.74 -3.58
CA ASP A 97 7.14 -13.16 -4.64
C ASP A 97 6.71 -11.74 -5.04
N ALA A 98 6.18 -10.95 -4.08
CA ALA A 98 5.76 -9.58 -4.33
C ALA A 98 6.31 -8.54 -3.33
N GLY A 99 6.36 -7.29 -3.78
CA GLY A 99 6.68 -6.08 -3.04
C GLY A 99 5.44 -5.29 -2.59
N HIS A 100 5.49 -3.97 -2.79
CA HIS A 100 4.50 -3.02 -2.29
C HIS A 100 3.31 -2.81 -3.24
N ALA A 101 3.53 -2.99 -4.54
CA ALA A 101 2.64 -2.47 -5.56
C ALA A 101 1.36 -3.30 -5.66
N SER A 102 0.20 -2.64 -5.59
CA SER A 102 -1.12 -3.30 -5.68
C SER A 102 -1.36 -4.01 -7.03
N PHE A 103 -0.62 -3.64 -8.06
CA PHE A 103 -0.70 -4.18 -9.41
C PHE A 103 0.27 -5.33 -9.67
N GLU A 104 1.10 -5.72 -8.70
CA GLU A 104 1.92 -6.93 -8.79
C GLU A 104 1.02 -8.16 -8.92
N THR A 105 1.43 -9.13 -9.75
CA THR A 105 0.55 -10.22 -10.20
C THR A 105 -0.12 -10.96 -9.04
N GLY A 106 0.63 -11.36 -8.02
CA GLY A 106 0.10 -12.08 -6.86
C GLY A 106 -0.76 -11.20 -5.94
N ILE A 107 -0.39 -9.92 -5.76
CA ILE A 107 -1.18 -8.96 -4.97
C ILE A 107 -2.54 -8.72 -5.65
N ARG A 108 -2.51 -8.37 -6.93
CA ARG A 108 -3.72 -8.13 -7.73
C ARG A 108 -4.63 -9.35 -7.77
N HIS A 109 -4.06 -10.56 -7.87
CA HIS A 109 -4.84 -11.80 -7.82
C HIS A 109 -5.69 -11.90 -6.54
N HIS A 110 -5.08 -11.75 -5.36
CA HIS A 110 -5.82 -11.85 -4.10
C HIS A 110 -6.75 -10.66 -3.84
N LEU A 111 -6.41 -9.46 -4.34
CA LEU A 111 -7.32 -8.32 -4.28
C LEU A 111 -8.61 -8.61 -5.09
N LEU A 112 -8.48 -9.13 -6.31
CA LEU A 112 -9.63 -9.51 -7.14
C LEU A 112 -10.47 -10.62 -6.51
N GLU A 113 -9.80 -11.69 -6.02
CA GLU A 113 -10.47 -12.78 -5.30
C GLU A 113 -11.28 -12.27 -4.09
N ALA A 114 -10.70 -11.36 -3.31
CA ALA A 114 -11.36 -10.76 -2.16
C ALA A 114 -12.55 -9.90 -2.57
N THR A 115 -12.40 -9.06 -3.59
CA THR A 115 -13.51 -8.19 -4.06
C THR A 115 -14.65 -8.99 -4.66
N ASP A 116 -14.35 -10.04 -5.44
CA ASP A 116 -15.38 -10.91 -6.02
C ASP A 116 -16.15 -11.63 -4.92
N ARG A 117 -15.46 -12.16 -3.90
CA ARG A 117 -16.09 -12.84 -2.75
C ARG A 117 -17.00 -11.92 -1.94
N PHE A 118 -16.67 -10.63 -1.81
CA PHE A 118 -17.51 -9.68 -1.07
C PHE A 118 -18.68 -9.12 -1.90
N ALA A 119 -18.74 -9.40 -3.20
CA ALA A 119 -19.84 -8.99 -4.07
C ALA A 119 -21.02 -9.98 -4.07
N GLU A 120 -20.82 -11.19 -3.55
CA GLU A 120 -21.85 -12.22 -3.35
C GLU A 120 -22.67 -11.98 -2.07
#